data_AF-A0A517VTU6-F1
#
_entry.id   AF-A0A517VTU6-F1
#
_cell.length_a   1.000
_cell.length_b   1.000
_cell.length_c   1.000
_cell.angle_alpha   90.00
_cell.angle_beta   90.00
_cell.angle_gamma   90.00
#
_symmetry.space_group_name_H-M   'P 1'
#
loop_
_entity.id
_entity.type
_entity.pdbx_description
1 polymer ?
#
loop_
_entity_poly.entity_id
_entity_poly.type
_entity_poly.pdbx_seq_one_letter_code
_entity_poly.pdbx_strand_id
1 'polypeptide(L)' 'MIETPQCPDCEKPMEKGFIPEHTHYGAVQPLWHPGDPEKQTFFGMKLKNSYLKIEATETRKVISYRCSECGLLRSYAE' A
#
# COMPACT_ATOMS: atom_id res chain seq x y z
N MET A 1 16.38 6.18 10.22
CA MET A 1 16.15 4.80 10.73
C MET A 1 14.67 4.72 11.03
N ILE A 2 13.93 3.82 10.37
CA ILE A 2 12.50 3.61 10.67
C ILE A 2 12.46 2.68 11.88
N GLU A 3 12.04 3.22 13.01
CA GLU A 3 11.91 2.48 14.25
C GLU A 3 10.77 1.46 14.11
N THR A 4 10.99 0.23 14.57
CA THR A 4 9.94 -0.80 14.55
C THR A 4 8.76 -0.35 15.40
N PRO A 5 7.54 -0.20 14.84
CA PRO A 5 6.41 0.32 15.58
C PRO A 5 6.02 -0.63 16.72
N GLN A 6 5.62 -0.05 17.83
CA GLN A 6 5.01 -0.77 18.94
C GLN A 6 3.51 -0.98 18.69
N CYS A 7 2.99 -2.14 19.10
CA CYS A 7 1.56 -2.37 19.12
C CYS A 7 0.92 -1.44 20.17
N PRO A 8 -0.06 -0.60 19.79
CA PRO A 8 -0.74 0.30 20.73
C PRO A 8 -1.53 -0.42 21.82
N ASP A 9 -1.90 -1.69 21.59
CA ASP A 9 -2.74 -2.45 22.53
C ASP A 9 -1.90 -3.35 23.46
N CYS A 10 -0.78 -3.90 22.97
CA CYS A 10 0.05 -4.86 23.73
C CYS A 10 1.40 -4.28 24.17
N GLU A 11 1.77 -3.09 23.67
CA GLU A 11 3.06 -2.44 23.93
C GLU A 11 4.28 -3.34 23.60
N LYS A 12 4.13 -4.19 22.56
CA LYS A 12 5.19 -5.06 22.05
C LYS A 12 5.68 -4.62 20.67
N PRO A 13 6.95 -4.87 20.33
CA PRO A 13 7.45 -4.65 18.98
C PRO A 13 6.64 -5.46 17.97
N MET A 14 6.25 -4.84 16.86
CA MET A 14 5.50 -5.51 15.81
C MET A 14 6.41 -6.17 14.77
N GLU A 15 5.92 -7.24 14.15
CA GLU A 15 6.62 -7.96 13.09
C GLU A 15 6.40 -7.28 11.74
N LYS A 16 7.48 -6.96 11.04
CA LYS A 16 7.46 -6.37 9.69
C LYS A 16 6.95 -7.40 8.66
N GLY A 17 6.08 -6.96 7.77
CA GLY A 17 5.55 -7.75 6.66
C GLY A 17 4.96 -6.87 5.55
N PHE A 18 4.24 -7.50 4.63
CA PHE A 18 3.51 -6.83 3.56
C PHE A 18 2.31 -7.68 3.15
N ILE A 19 1.31 -7.04 2.54
CA ILE A 19 0.13 -7.73 2.02
C ILE A 19 0.38 -7.98 0.53
N PRO A 20 0.53 -9.23 0.05
CA PRO A 20 0.75 -9.47 -1.37
C PRO A 20 -0.53 -9.20 -2.18
N GLU A 21 -0.46 -8.29 -3.14
CA GLU A 21 -1.52 -8.06 -4.11
C GLU A 21 -1.36 -9.01 -5.30
N HIS A 22 -2.37 -9.86 -5.52
CA HIS A 22 -2.34 -10.84 -6.62
C HIS A 22 -2.90 -10.23 -7.89
N THR A 23 -2.08 -10.23 -8.93
CA THR A 23 -2.41 -9.82 -10.29
C THR A 23 -2.47 -11.04 -11.21
N HIS A 24 -2.93 -10.85 -12.45
CA HIS A 24 -2.88 -11.91 -13.45
C HIS A 24 -1.46 -12.47 -13.71
N TYR A 25 -0.40 -11.70 -13.43
CA TYR A 25 0.98 -12.06 -13.74
C TYR A 25 1.84 -12.40 -12.51
N GLY A 26 1.24 -12.51 -11.33
CA GLY A 26 1.95 -12.82 -10.08
C GLY A 26 1.54 -11.90 -8.94
N ALA A 27 2.34 -11.89 -7.86
CA ALA A 27 2.10 -11.04 -6.70
C ALA A 27 3.00 -9.81 -6.70
N VAL A 28 2.44 -8.65 -6.37
CA VAL A 28 3.15 -7.37 -6.24
C VAL A 28 2.98 -6.78 -4.84
N GLN A 29 3.87 -5.88 -4.45
CA GLN A 29 3.71 -5.12 -3.22
C GLN A 29 2.69 -3.97 -3.47
N PRO A 30 1.73 -3.74 -2.57
CA PRO A 30 0.76 -2.65 -2.68
C PRO A 30 1.45 -1.29 -2.64
N LEU A 31 0.85 -0.34 -3.34
CA LEU A 31 1.28 1.05 -3.36
C LEU A 31 0.19 1.95 -2.78
N TRP A 32 0.60 2.94 -2.01
CA TRP A 32 -0.24 4.04 -1.60
C TRP A 32 -0.06 5.19 -2.60
N HIS A 33 -1.16 5.79 -3.03
CA HIS A 33 -1.18 6.99 -3.87
C HIS A 33 -1.96 8.09 -3.13
N PRO A 34 -1.48 9.35 -3.13
CA PRO A 34 -2.22 10.46 -2.56
C PRO A 34 -3.46 10.83 -3.40
N GLY A 35 -4.49 11.38 -2.77
CA GLY A 35 -5.65 11.93 -3.46
C GLY A 35 -6.68 10.89 -3.91
N ASP A 36 -7.65 11.35 -4.69
CA ASP A 36 -8.75 10.53 -5.19
C ASP A 36 -8.35 9.74 -6.45
N PRO A 37 -8.91 8.54 -6.69
CA PRO A 37 -8.65 7.78 -7.91
C PRO A 37 -9.16 8.51 -9.17
N GLU A 38 -8.23 8.93 -10.03
CA GLU A 38 -8.55 9.54 -11.32
C GLU A 38 -8.44 8.53 -12.46
N LYS A 39 -9.29 8.66 -13.49
CA LYS A 39 -9.19 7.84 -14.70
C LYS A 39 -8.11 8.39 -15.63
N GLN A 40 -7.26 7.52 -16.15
CA GLN A 40 -6.32 7.87 -17.19
C GLN A 40 -7.09 8.28 -18.47
N THR A 41 -6.68 9.41 -19.05
CA THR A 41 -7.18 9.89 -20.33
C THR A 41 -6.05 9.95 -21.34
N PHE A 42 -6.36 9.75 -22.61
CA PHE A 42 -5.41 9.91 -23.72
C PHE A 42 -5.97 10.98 -24.66
N PHE A 43 -5.25 12.10 -24.82
CA PHE A 43 -5.71 13.29 -25.55
C PHE A 43 -7.14 13.75 -25.17
N GLY A 44 -7.48 13.71 -23.87
CA GLY A 44 -8.80 14.12 -23.38
C GLY A 44 -9.93 13.10 -23.62
N MET A 45 -9.66 11.98 -24.28
CA MET A 45 -10.61 10.89 -24.44
C MET A 45 -10.45 9.85 -23.32
N LYS A 46 -11.56 9.44 -22.72
CA LYS A 46 -11.60 8.32 -21.77
C LYS A 46 -11.41 7.01 -22.53
N LEU A 47 -10.42 6.21 -22.14
CA LEU A 47 -10.22 4.87 -22.71
C LEU A 47 -11.31 3.92 -22.17
N LYS A 48 -11.83 3.01 -23.01
CA LYS A 48 -12.88 2.05 -22.63
C LYS A 48 -12.44 1.13 -21.48
N ASN A 49 -11.14 0.87 -21.37
CA ASN A 49 -10.49 0.17 -20.27
C ASN A 49 -9.64 1.16 -19.46
N SER A 50 -10.26 2.25 -18.97
CA SER A 50 -9.54 3.34 -18.30
C SER A 50 -8.84 2.82 -17.04
N TYR A 51 -7.53 2.67 -17.11
CA TYR A 51 -6.67 2.50 -15.94
C TYR A 51 -6.76 3.74 -15.04
N LEU A 52 -6.41 3.57 -13.77
CA LEU A 52 -6.21 4.74 -12.91
C LEU A 52 -4.99 5.51 -13.38
N LYS A 53 -5.06 6.84 -13.28
CA LYS A 53 -3.89 7.69 -13.42
C LYS A 53 -3.04 7.47 -12.17
N ILE A 54 -1.85 6.91 -12.35
CA ILE A 54 -0.89 6.63 -11.28
C ILE A 54 0.44 7.24 -11.70
N GLU A 55 0.88 8.28 -10.99
CA GLU A 55 2.20 8.86 -11.19
C GLU A 55 3.19 8.10 -10.29
N ALA A 56 4.08 7.31 -10.89
CA ALA A 56 4.99 6.43 -10.13
C ALA A 56 5.83 7.19 -9.10
N THR A 57 6.18 8.44 -9.37
CA THR A 57 6.93 9.34 -8.47
C THR A 57 6.12 9.81 -7.25
N GLU A 58 4.79 9.73 -7.30
CA GLU A 58 3.89 10.11 -6.20
C GLU A 58 3.50 8.92 -5.33
N THR A 59 3.78 7.70 -5.80
CA THR A 59 3.46 6.48 -5.04
C THR A 59 4.46 6.18 -3.94
N ARG A 60 3.96 5.55 -2.87
CA ARG A 60 4.74 5.04 -1.74
C ARG A 60 4.50 3.55 -1.59
N LYS A 61 5.51 2.78 -1.21
CA LYS A 61 5.30 1.36 -0.94
C LYS A 61 4.52 1.22 0.35
N VAL A 62 3.51 0.35 0.36
CA VAL A 62 2.83 0.00 1.60
C VAL A 62 3.62 -1.08 2.30
N ILE A 63 3.99 -0.80 3.54
CA ILE A 63 4.56 -1.76 4.47
C ILE A 63 3.55 -2.05 5.58
N SER A 64 3.50 -3.28 6.07
CA SER A 64 2.62 -3.65 7.16
C SER A 64 3.39 -4.18 8.35
N TYR A 65 2.83 -4.00 9.54
CA TYR A 65 3.36 -4.52 10.78
C TYR A 65 2.24 -5.24 11.52
N ARG A 66 2.48 -6.49 11.93
CA ARG A 66 1.52 -7.32 12.67
C ARG A 66 1.99 -7.53 14.10
N CYS A 67 1.11 -7.36 15.08
CA CYS A 67 1.40 -7.78 16.45
C CYS A 67 1.36 -9.31 16.55
N SER A 68 2.42 -9.93 17.07
CA SER A 68 2.49 -11.39 17.28
C SER A 68 1.45 -11.89 18.28
N GLU A 69 1.11 -11.06 19.27
CA GLU A 69 0.23 -11.41 20.40
C GLU A 69 -1.25 -11.29 20.04
N CYS A 70 -1.70 -10.10 19.65
CA CYS A 70 -3.12 -9.83 19.39
C CYS A 70 -3.53 -9.84 17.92
N GLY A 71 -2.55 -9.88 17.00
CA GLY A 71 -2.82 -9.88 15.57
C GLY A 71 -3.17 -8.52 14.95
N LEU A 72 -3.19 -7.42 15.72
CA LEU A 72 -3.38 -6.07 15.18
C LEU A 72 -2.42 -5.83 14.01
N LEU A 73 -2.95 -5.36 12.88
CA LEU A 73 -2.20 -5.04 11.68
C LEU A 73 -2.24 -3.53 11.42
N ARG A 74 -1.09 -2.90 11.21
CA ARG A 74 -0.96 -1.49 10.84
C ARG A 74 -0.17 -1.38 9.54
N SER A 75 -0.67 -0.57 8.60
CA SER A 75 -0.01 -0.32 7.32
C SER A 75 0.45 1.13 7.21
N TYR A 76 1.62 1.33 6.62
CA TYR A 76 2.28 2.63 6.47
C TYR A 76 2.76 2.82 5.03
N ALA A 77 2.76 4.06 4.57
CA ALA A 77 3.32 4.45 3.27
C ALA A 77 4.78 4.92 3.47
N GLU A 78 5.74 4.21 2.88
CA GLU A 78 7.19 4.54 2.88
C GLU A 78 7.69 5.10 1.54
#